data_AF-A0A933D867-F1
#
_entry.id   AF-A0A933D867-F1
#
_cell.length_a   1.000
_cell.length_b   1.000
_cell.length_c   1.000
_cell.angle_alpha   90.00
_cell.angle_beta   90.00
_cell.angle_gamma   90.00
#
_symmetry.space_group_name_H-M   'P 1'
#
loop_
_entity.id
_entity.type
_entity.pdbx_description
1 polymer ?
#
loop_
_entity_poly.entity_id
_entity_poly.type
_entity_poly.pdbx_seq_one_letter_code
_entity_poly.pdbx_strand_id
1 'polypeptide(L)'
;MKIHRQQFEALRPLDLRSCHTVADIIDGMSHCSFGARMLGEVSATIAHWVEAGIPPITVSYVRPASRLGHLLKTMAAQRWLGDVLTAGEHTTSVQSTHRHPVLVVGSYPETDEWLWRNRRRSTIFINQFGQARPGQVRDGYFPNVVFADPRFIIPLLSAYLDERLAGRPTTISQFLRTCARLGGEAAAVAHGACTVRAMVEDAQCTVFSTFAGAMTPAKMGLVICDMIDLGMTQFIASTGALMAHGLVEGLGRTHYKYNPQHSDAILARRKLNRITDTLEPEENFDAVEEVITHVLEADNEQLTISPVELHRRIGQYLAEHYPQHRGILKSAYQQAVPIAVPAFVDSEIGNDVFVYNARRRAASLPGICWDLENDTELLVETATRAKRLGIFSIGGGVPRNNVQNVAPLIEIYNARRTRGMKRLPPRLFRYGCRIDPAPLHFGNLGGASYSEGGSWRKMDLAGRFSEIRLDATIVLPFIVKYVMET
;
A
#
# COMPACT_ATOMS: atom_id res chain seq x y z
N MET A 1 -15.25 18.07 -24.16
CA MET A 1 -13.98 18.11 -24.93
C MET A 1 -13.30 16.77 -24.71
N LYS A 2 -13.30 15.84 -25.70
CA LYS A 2 -12.71 14.50 -25.52
C LYS A 2 -11.20 14.65 -25.32
N ILE A 3 -10.69 14.21 -24.18
CA ILE A 3 -9.25 14.21 -23.89
C ILE A 3 -8.61 13.19 -24.83
N HIS A 4 -7.65 13.61 -25.67
CA HIS A 4 -6.82 12.67 -26.41
C HIS A 4 -5.94 11.89 -25.42
N ARG A 5 -6.43 10.72 -24.97
CA ARG A 5 -5.77 9.81 -24.02
C ARG A 5 -4.35 9.39 -24.45
N GLN A 6 -4.01 9.58 -25.72
CA GLN A 6 -2.68 9.27 -26.29
C GLN A 6 -1.51 10.06 -25.67
N GLN A 7 -1.75 11.11 -24.87
CA GLN A 7 -0.69 11.88 -24.21
C GLN A 7 -0.33 11.40 -22.80
N PHE A 8 -1.11 10.53 -22.16
CA PHE A 8 -0.87 10.11 -20.79
C PHE A 8 -0.42 8.65 -20.72
N GLU A 9 0.62 8.39 -19.93
CA GLU A 9 1.10 7.02 -19.69
C GLU A 9 0.16 6.30 -18.71
N ALA A 10 -0.45 5.19 -19.15
CA ALA A 10 -1.34 4.41 -18.32
C ALA A 10 -0.57 3.63 -17.24
N LEU A 11 -1.07 3.67 -16.02
CA LEU A 11 -0.59 2.87 -14.90
C LEU A 11 -1.14 1.45 -14.99
N ARG A 12 -0.38 0.46 -14.52
CA ARG A 12 -0.75 -0.96 -14.56
C ARG A 12 -0.75 -1.58 -13.16
N PRO A 13 -1.81 -2.32 -12.78
CA PRO A 13 -1.84 -3.13 -11.56
C PRO A 13 -0.65 -4.09 -11.47
N LEU A 14 -0.08 -4.26 -10.28
CA LEU A 14 0.95 -5.26 -10.02
C LEU A 14 0.32 -6.65 -9.87
N ASP A 15 0.60 -7.56 -10.80
CA ASP A 15 0.11 -8.94 -10.79
C ASP A 15 1.17 -9.91 -10.24
N LEU A 16 1.08 -10.23 -8.94
CA LEU A 16 2.04 -11.11 -8.26
C LEU A 16 1.99 -12.57 -8.73
N ARG A 17 0.92 -12.99 -9.41
CA ARG A 17 0.84 -14.33 -9.99
C ARG A 17 1.78 -14.48 -11.18
N SER A 18 2.09 -13.38 -11.86
CA SER A 18 3.04 -13.33 -12.98
C SER A 18 4.49 -13.12 -12.55
N CYS A 19 4.73 -12.77 -11.28
CA CYS A 19 6.07 -12.54 -10.75
C CYS A 19 6.64 -13.81 -10.12
N HIS A 20 7.88 -14.17 -10.44
CA HIS A 20 8.59 -15.32 -9.87
C HIS A 20 9.84 -14.93 -9.08
N THR A 21 10.39 -13.74 -9.33
CA THR A 21 11.62 -13.26 -8.68
C THR A 21 11.47 -11.87 -8.08
N VAL A 22 12.51 -11.39 -7.38
CA VAL A 22 12.57 -10.01 -6.89
C VAL A 22 12.50 -9.02 -8.05
N ALA A 23 13.18 -9.31 -9.16
CA ALA A 23 13.18 -8.41 -10.32
C ALA A 23 11.85 -8.33 -11.06
N ASP A 24 11.06 -9.40 -11.11
CA ASP A 24 9.72 -9.35 -11.72
C ASP A 24 8.81 -8.39 -10.95
N ILE A 25 8.87 -8.41 -9.61
CA ILE A 25 8.10 -7.50 -8.75
C ILE A 25 8.53 -6.05 -9.00
N ILE A 26 9.83 -5.78 -8.99
CA ILE A 26 10.37 -4.41 -9.15
C ILE A 26 10.05 -3.84 -10.54
N ASP A 27 10.15 -4.67 -11.59
CA ASP A 27 9.76 -4.25 -12.93
C ASP A 27 8.26 -3.94 -12.99
N GLY A 28 7.40 -4.77 -12.41
CA GLY A 28 5.97 -4.49 -12.31
C GLY A 28 5.68 -3.18 -11.54
N MET A 29 6.43 -2.93 -10.46
CA MET A 29 6.34 -1.70 -9.68
C MET A 29 6.64 -0.44 -10.50
N SER A 30 7.48 -0.50 -11.55
CA SER A 30 7.77 0.66 -12.43
C SER A 30 6.55 1.17 -13.21
N HIS A 31 5.49 0.37 -13.29
CA HIS A 31 4.21 0.73 -13.91
C HIS A 31 3.12 1.08 -12.91
N CYS A 32 3.42 1.00 -11.61
CA CYS A 32 2.55 1.39 -10.50
C CYS A 32 2.72 2.89 -10.18
N SER A 33 2.36 3.31 -8.96
CA SER A 33 2.51 4.69 -8.49
C SER A 33 3.20 4.75 -7.11
N PHE A 34 3.45 5.96 -6.61
CA PHE A 34 4.05 6.23 -5.29
C PHE A 34 5.42 5.56 -5.11
N GLY A 35 5.72 5.04 -3.91
CA GLY A 35 6.97 4.40 -3.58
C GLY A 35 7.33 3.22 -4.48
N ALA A 36 6.34 2.43 -4.92
CA ALA A 36 6.54 1.35 -5.88
C ALA A 36 7.14 1.88 -7.19
N ARG A 37 6.52 2.91 -7.80
CA ARG A 37 7.04 3.48 -9.05
C ARG A 37 8.42 4.07 -8.89
N MET A 38 8.62 4.84 -7.83
CA MET A 38 9.93 5.43 -7.52
C MET A 38 11.01 4.36 -7.45
N LEU A 39 10.73 3.24 -6.76
CA LEU A 39 11.67 2.13 -6.66
C LEU A 39 11.91 1.44 -8.00
N GLY A 40 10.85 1.14 -8.75
CA GLY A 40 10.96 0.49 -10.06
C GLY A 40 11.78 1.32 -11.06
N GLU A 41 11.45 2.61 -11.22
CA GLU A 41 12.14 3.50 -12.16
C GLU A 41 13.60 3.78 -11.74
N VAL A 42 13.87 3.93 -10.43
CA VAL A 42 15.25 4.05 -9.91
C VAL A 42 16.06 2.79 -10.17
N SER A 43 15.48 1.61 -9.95
CA SER A 43 16.16 0.33 -10.17
C SER A 43 16.52 0.15 -11.64
N ALA A 44 15.58 0.42 -12.55
CA ALA A 44 15.80 0.37 -14.00
C ALA A 44 16.86 1.38 -14.45
N THR A 45 16.84 2.61 -13.91
CA THR A 45 17.83 3.64 -14.22
C THR A 45 19.24 3.21 -13.81
N ILE A 46 19.41 2.63 -12.62
CA ILE A 46 20.71 2.12 -12.16
C ILE A 46 21.18 0.96 -13.05
N ALA A 47 20.31 0.00 -13.36
CA ALA A 47 20.65 -1.10 -14.26
C ALA A 47 21.14 -0.58 -15.63
N HIS A 48 20.43 0.38 -16.21
CA HIS A 48 20.82 1.01 -17.47
C HIS A 48 22.21 1.67 -17.40
N TRP A 49 22.53 2.37 -16.31
CA TRP A 49 23.88 2.94 -16.12
C TRP A 49 24.97 1.86 -16.05
N VAL A 50 24.70 0.75 -15.38
CA VAL A 50 25.65 -0.37 -15.27
C VAL A 50 25.84 -1.03 -16.64
N GLU A 51 24.78 -1.30 -17.39
CA GLU A 51 24.84 -1.87 -18.74
C GLU A 51 25.61 -0.96 -19.71
N ALA A 52 25.45 0.36 -19.58
CA ALA A 52 26.20 1.35 -20.35
C ALA A 52 27.67 1.49 -19.92
N GLY A 53 28.15 0.68 -18.97
CA GLY A 53 29.53 0.69 -18.48
C GLY A 53 29.88 1.89 -17.62
N ILE A 54 28.87 2.60 -17.08
CA ILE A 54 29.02 3.80 -16.26
C ILE A 54 28.33 3.63 -14.89
N PRO A 55 28.71 2.63 -14.09
CA PRO A 55 28.07 2.40 -12.79
C PRO A 55 28.17 3.64 -11.89
N PRO A 56 27.15 3.91 -11.07
CA PRO A 56 27.09 5.13 -10.27
C PRO A 56 28.10 5.11 -9.13
N ILE A 57 28.80 6.22 -8.94
CA ILE A 57 29.63 6.43 -7.76
C ILE A 57 28.69 6.58 -6.57
N THR A 58 28.96 5.84 -5.50
CA THR A 58 28.11 5.83 -4.31
C THR A 58 28.69 6.77 -3.27
N VAL A 59 27.93 7.80 -2.89
CA VAL A 59 28.24 8.62 -1.72
C VAL A 59 27.42 8.11 -0.55
N SER A 60 28.10 7.42 0.36
CA SER A 60 27.50 6.69 1.47
C SER A 60 27.64 7.44 2.79
N TYR A 61 26.51 7.67 3.44
CA TYR A 61 26.40 8.12 4.83
C TYR A 61 26.17 6.95 5.79
N VAL A 62 26.35 5.72 5.30
CA VAL A 62 26.24 4.49 6.08
C VAL A 62 27.61 4.15 6.66
N ARG A 63 27.65 3.72 7.94
CA ARG A 63 28.89 3.26 8.59
C ARG A 63 29.57 2.15 7.76
N PRO A 64 30.83 2.31 7.32
CA PRO A 64 31.50 1.33 6.45
C PRO A 64 31.61 -0.09 7.03
N ALA A 65 31.75 -0.21 8.35
CA ALA A 65 31.84 -1.49 9.07
C ALA A 65 30.46 -2.15 9.36
N SER A 66 29.36 -1.50 8.97
CA SER A 66 28.02 -2.09 9.13
C SER A 66 27.77 -3.15 8.05
N ARG A 67 26.80 -4.05 8.28
CA ARG A 67 26.39 -5.05 7.27
C ARG A 67 25.97 -4.40 5.94
N LEU A 68 25.30 -3.25 6.01
CA LEU A 68 24.94 -2.48 4.82
C LEU A 68 26.17 -1.86 4.12
N GLY A 69 27.13 -1.33 4.89
CA GLY A 69 28.39 -0.82 4.35
C GLY A 69 29.20 -1.91 3.63
N HIS A 70 29.25 -3.11 4.18
CA HIS A 70 29.85 -4.27 3.51
C HIS A 70 29.12 -4.64 2.22
N LEU A 71 27.78 -4.64 2.22
CA LEU A 71 27.00 -4.92 1.01
C LEU A 71 27.29 -3.90 -0.11
N LEU A 72 27.37 -2.61 0.21
CA LEU A 72 27.73 -1.57 -0.78
C LEU A 72 29.12 -1.84 -1.39
N LYS A 73 30.11 -2.25 -0.57
CA LYS A 73 31.44 -2.63 -1.06
C LYS A 73 31.39 -3.88 -1.94
N THR A 74 30.58 -4.87 -1.59
CA THR A 74 30.37 -6.06 -2.42
C THR A 74 29.77 -5.69 -3.77
N MET A 75 28.74 -4.84 -3.79
CA MET A 75 28.14 -4.35 -5.04
C MET A 75 29.14 -3.58 -5.91
N ALA A 76 30.03 -2.79 -5.30
CA ALA A 76 31.12 -2.13 -6.03
C ALA A 76 32.13 -3.13 -6.61
N ALA A 77 32.52 -4.15 -5.84
CA ALA A 77 33.40 -5.23 -6.32
C ALA A 77 32.77 -6.03 -7.47
N GLN A 78 31.43 -6.15 -7.49
CA GLN A 78 30.66 -6.76 -8.58
C GLN A 78 30.45 -5.81 -9.78
N ARG A 79 30.92 -4.56 -9.70
CA ARG A 79 30.69 -3.49 -10.70
C ARG A 79 29.22 -3.08 -10.88
N TRP A 80 28.37 -3.39 -9.91
CA TRP A 80 27.01 -2.84 -9.81
C TRP A 80 27.02 -1.37 -9.40
N LEU A 81 28.02 -0.98 -8.62
CA LEU A 81 28.30 0.40 -8.24
C LEU A 81 29.74 0.73 -8.64
N GLY A 82 30.02 2.03 -8.81
CA GLY A 82 31.37 2.55 -8.87
C GLY A 82 31.99 2.62 -7.46
N ASP A 83 32.91 3.56 -7.25
CA ASP A 83 33.54 3.76 -5.94
C ASP A 83 32.50 4.08 -4.86
N VAL A 84 32.70 3.50 -3.67
CA VAL A 84 31.90 3.80 -2.48
C VAL A 84 32.69 4.76 -1.61
N LEU A 85 32.31 6.03 -1.65
CA LEU A 85 32.97 7.14 -0.99
C LEU A 85 32.15 7.64 0.20
N THR A 86 32.82 8.11 1.23
CA THR A 86 32.22 8.99 2.23
C THR A 86 31.98 10.39 1.62
N ALA A 87 31.14 11.20 2.27
CA ALA A 87 30.85 12.56 1.82
C ALA A 87 32.11 13.45 1.69
N GLY A 88 33.06 13.30 2.63
CA GLY A 88 34.33 14.02 2.62
C GLY A 88 35.20 13.62 1.42
N GLU A 89 35.38 12.33 1.19
CA GLU A 89 36.17 11.80 0.07
C GLU A 89 35.58 12.20 -1.29
N HIS A 90 34.26 12.22 -1.42
CA HIS A 90 33.60 12.67 -2.63
C HIS A 90 33.88 14.15 -2.92
N THR A 91 33.81 15.01 -1.90
CA THR A 91 34.03 16.47 -2.06
C THR A 91 35.46 16.79 -2.52
N THR A 92 36.45 16.01 -2.08
CA THR A 92 37.84 16.16 -2.51
C THR A 92 38.10 15.61 -3.93
N SER A 93 37.28 14.67 -4.41
CA SER A 93 37.45 13.98 -5.71
C SER A 93 36.55 14.53 -6.84
N VAL A 94 35.81 15.62 -6.61
CA VAL A 94 34.81 16.16 -7.57
C VAL A 94 35.37 16.40 -8.97
N GLN A 95 36.66 16.72 -9.11
CA GLN A 95 37.30 16.95 -10.42
C GLN A 95 37.48 15.69 -11.27
N SER A 96 37.72 14.51 -10.66
CA SER A 96 37.94 13.25 -11.40
C SER A 96 36.63 12.47 -11.69
N THR A 97 35.55 12.79 -10.99
CA THR A 97 34.30 12.03 -11.02
C THR A 97 33.23 12.61 -11.96
N HIS A 98 33.52 13.68 -12.72
CA HIS A 98 32.54 14.43 -13.53
C HIS A 98 31.76 13.61 -14.58
N ARG A 99 32.24 12.43 -14.97
CA ARG A 99 31.61 11.59 -16.01
C ARG A 99 30.63 10.53 -15.48
N HIS A 100 30.59 10.26 -14.18
CA HIS A 100 29.75 9.20 -13.61
C HIS A 100 28.43 9.71 -13.02
N PRO A 101 27.35 8.90 -13.08
CA PRO A 101 26.17 9.15 -12.26
C PRO A 101 26.49 8.97 -10.77
N VAL A 102 25.63 9.53 -9.90
CA VAL A 102 25.85 9.53 -8.44
C VAL A 102 24.67 8.88 -7.73
N LEU A 103 24.95 7.97 -6.81
CA LEU A 103 23.98 7.38 -5.89
C LEU A 103 24.28 7.85 -4.46
N VAL A 104 23.35 8.56 -3.85
CA VAL A 104 23.48 9.04 -2.46
C VAL A 104 22.68 8.11 -1.55
N VAL A 105 23.34 7.53 -0.55
CA VAL A 105 22.73 6.53 0.34
C VAL A 105 22.82 6.96 1.80
N GLY A 106 21.66 7.07 2.46
CA GLY A 106 21.56 7.33 3.89
C GLY A 106 21.19 8.77 4.24
N SER A 107 21.38 9.07 5.52
CA SER A 107 21.01 10.36 6.12
C SER A 107 22.15 11.35 5.95
N TYR A 108 21.93 12.39 5.15
CA TYR A 108 22.92 13.43 4.90
C TYR A 108 22.52 14.77 5.52
N PRO A 109 23.51 15.59 5.95
CA PRO A 109 23.28 16.89 6.56
C PRO A 109 22.94 17.95 5.52
N GLU A 110 22.21 18.98 5.93
CA GLU A 110 21.83 20.10 5.05
C GLU A 110 23.04 20.95 4.65
N THR A 111 24.10 20.92 5.45
CA THR A 111 25.36 21.63 5.24
C THR A 111 26.19 21.10 4.07
N ASP A 112 25.84 19.95 3.49
CA ASP A 112 26.56 19.38 2.35
C ASP A 112 26.16 20.11 1.06
N GLU A 113 26.67 21.34 0.91
CA GLU A 113 26.34 22.27 -0.17
C GLU A 113 26.51 21.68 -1.57
N TRP A 114 27.42 20.71 -1.76
CA TRP A 114 27.67 20.07 -3.06
C TRP A 114 26.43 19.33 -3.59
N LEU A 115 25.59 18.80 -2.70
CA LEU A 115 24.32 18.14 -3.06
C LEU A 115 23.32 19.12 -3.68
N TRP A 116 23.44 20.41 -3.34
CA TRP A 116 22.49 21.46 -3.70
C TRP A 116 23.01 22.35 -4.84
N ARG A 117 24.27 22.76 -4.77
CA ARG A 117 24.90 23.69 -5.73
C ARG A 117 25.37 23.00 -7.01
N ASN A 118 25.77 21.73 -6.92
CA ASN A 118 26.34 20.95 -8.03
C ASN A 118 25.50 19.70 -8.35
N ARG A 119 24.20 19.71 -8.02
CA ARG A 119 23.30 18.57 -8.27
C ARG A 119 23.30 18.22 -9.75
N ARG A 120 23.86 17.05 -10.09
CA ARG A 120 23.79 16.53 -11.45
C ARG A 120 22.35 16.11 -11.74
N ARG A 121 21.93 16.20 -13.00
CA ARG A 121 20.65 15.60 -13.42
C ARG A 121 20.62 14.09 -13.17
N SER A 122 21.80 13.44 -13.20
CA SER A 122 22.02 12.01 -12.98
C SER A 122 22.41 11.66 -11.52
N THR A 123 21.71 12.23 -10.55
CA THR A 123 21.88 11.88 -9.12
C THR A 123 20.62 11.24 -8.58
N ILE A 124 20.75 10.03 -8.01
CA ILE A 124 19.68 9.29 -7.33
C ILE A 124 19.92 9.33 -5.81
N PHE A 125 18.84 9.40 -5.04
CA PHE A 125 18.86 9.41 -3.58
C PHE A 125 18.09 8.21 -3.01
N ILE A 126 18.64 7.59 -1.98
CA ILE A 126 17.97 6.57 -1.17
C ILE A 126 18.08 7.02 0.29
N ASN A 127 17.00 7.58 0.81
CA ASN A 127 16.92 8.16 2.15
C ASN A 127 15.58 7.84 2.83
N GLN A 128 15.53 7.95 4.15
CA GLN A 128 14.32 7.64 4.91
C GLN A 128 13.20 8.65 4.64
N PHE A 129 11.95 8.22 4.79
CA PHE A 129 10.75 9.04 4.54
C PHE A 129 10.76 10.38 5.29
N GLY A 130 11.08 10.36 6.59
CA GLY A 130 11.19 11.58 7.41
C GLY A 130 12.40 12.47 7.12
N GLN A 131 13.21 12.13 6.12
CA GLN A 131 14.43 12.85 5.73
C GLN A 131 14.33 13.42 4.32
N ALA A 132 13.13 13.55 3.78
CA ALA A 132 12.90 14.24 2.53
C ALA A 132 13.32 15.71 2.67
N ARG A 133 14.15 16.20 1.75
CA ARG A 133 14.75 17.54 1.80
C ARG A 133 14.14 18.50 0.77
N PRO A 134 14.27 19.83 0.95
CA PRO A 134 13.81 20.82 -0.04
C PRO A 134 14.34 20.50 -1.45
N GLY A 135 13.46 20.55 -2.47
CA GLY A 135 13.84 20.20 -3.85
C GLY A 135 13.91 18.69 -4.15
N GLN A 136 13.73 17.83 -3.15
CA GLN A 136 13.34 16.42 -3.34
C GLN A 136 11.84 16.21 -3.16
N VAL A 137 11.12 17.20 -2.63
CA VAL A 137 9.67 17.17 -2.50
C VAL A 137 9.10 18.42 -3.14
N ARG A 138 8.31 18.24 -4.20
CA ARG A 138 7.51 19.31 -4.81
C ARG A 138 6.07 18.87 -5.01
N ASP A 139 5.79 17.73 -5.67
CA ASP A 139 4.41 17.34 -6.00
C ASP A 139 4.15 15.82 -6.11
N GLY A 140 4.67 15.02 -5.17
CA GLY A 140 4.26 13.61 -4.99
C GLY A 140 5.03 12.54 -5.79
N TYR A 141 5.80 12.88 -6.83
CA TYR A 141 6.70 11.94 -7.53
C TYR A 141 8.10 12.49 -7.79
N PHE A 142 9.08 11.61 -7.60
CA PHE A 142 10.50 11.92 -7.69
C PHE A 142 11.23 10.82 -8.45
N PRO A 143 11.53 11.01 -9.74
CA PRO A 143 12.13 9.97 -10.58
C PRO A 143 13.55 9.59 -10.16
N ASN A 144 14.14 10.33 -9.23
CA ASN A 144 15.49 10.12 -8.74
C ASN A 144 15.60 10.00 -7.22
N VAL A 145 14.51 9.60 -6.54
CA VAL A 145 14.53 9.42 -5.09
C VAL A 145 13.70 8.21 -4.70
N VAL A 146 14.18 7.42 -3.74
CA VAL A 146 13.40 6.41 -3.03
C VAL A 146 13.36 6.76 -1.54
N PHE A 147 12.17 7.05 -1.04
CA PHE A 147 11.93 7.42 0.36
C PHE A 147 11.67 6.19 1.25
N ALA A 148 12.71 5.42 1.51
CA ALA A 148 12.66 4.23 2.36
C ALA A 148 14.00 3.93 3.02
N ASP A 149 13.98 3.11 4.07
CA ASP A 149 15.20 2.71 4.79
C ASP A 149 16.21 2.05 3.82
N PRO A 150 17.44 2.60 3.69
CA PRO A 150 18.47 2.01 2.84
C PRO A 150 18.79 0.55 3.16
N ARG A 151 18.57 0.12 4.40
CA ARG A 151 18.75 -1.29 4.81
C ARG A 151 17.78 -2.23 4.11
N PHE A 152 16.63 -1.73 3.64
CA PHE A 152 15.66 -2.49 2.86
C PHE A 152 15.88 -2.31 1.35
N ILE A 153 16.16 -1.07 0.90
CA ILE A 153 16.29 -0.75 -0.52
C ILE A 153 17.59 -1.28 -1.15
N ILE A 154 18.74 -1.13 -0.51
CA ILE A 154 20.02 -1.54 -1.11
C ILE A 154 20.10 -3.05 -1.37
N PRO A 155 19.68 -3.96 -0.46
CA PRO A 155 19.65 -5.39 -0.75
C PRO A 155 18.68 -5.74 -1.88
N LEU A 156 17.58 -5.01 -1.98
CA LEU A 156 16.60 -5.18 -3.03
C LEU A 156 17.20 -4.77 -4.39
N LEU A 157 17.93 -3.65 -4.44
CA LEU A 157 18.70 -3.24 -5.63
C LEU A 157 19.82 -4.23 -5.96
N SER A 158 20.52 -4.75 -4.96
CA SER A 158 21.56 -5.77 -5.16
C SER A 158 20.96 -7.03 -5.80
N ALA A 159 19.83 -7.52 -5.26
CA ALA A 159 19.12 -8.65 -5.84
C ALA A 159 18.68 -8.32 -7.27
N TYR A 160 18.00 -7.20 -7.49
CA TYR A 160 17.58 -6.76 -8.82
C TYR A 160 18.70 -6.78 -9.88
N LEU A 161 19.86 -6.20 -9.56
CA LEU A 161 21.00 -6.13 -10.47
C LEU A 161 21.66 -7.51 -10.68
N ASP A 162 21.78 -8.33 -9.62
CA ASP A 162 22.27 -9.71 -9.75
C ASP A 162 21.39 -10.56 -10.67
N GLU A 163 20.06 -10.39 -10.58
CA GLU A 163 19.11 -11.09 -11.45
C GLU A 163 19.20 -10.59 -12.89
N ARG A 164 19.10 -9.28 -13.09
CA ARG A 164 19.00 -8.66 -14.43
C ARG A 164 20.29 -8.75 -15.22
N LEU A 165 21.42 -8.52 -14.57
CA LEU A 165 22.70 -8.32 -15.25
C LEU A 165 23.62 -9.53 -15.17
N ALA A 166 23.39 -10.44 -14.20
CA ALA A 166 24.19 -11.64 -14.03
C ALA A 166 23.40 -12.95 -14.07
N GLY A 167 22.08 -12.90 -14.28
CA GLY A 167 21.24 -14.10 -14.39
C GLY A 167 21.17 -14.93 -13.10
N ARG A 168 21.33 -14.30 -11.93
CA ARG A 168 21.31 -14.96 -10.61
C ARG A 168 20.01 -14.66 -9.86
N PRO A 169 18.90 -15.39 -10.10
CA PRO A 169 17.60 -15.18 -9.44
C PRO A 169 17.70 -15.31 -7.92
N THR A 170 17.06 -14.39 -7.20
CA THR A 170 16.87 -14.42 -5.75
C THR A 170 15.40 -14.67 -5.45
N THR A 171 15.09 -15.73 -4.70
CA THR A 171 13.70 -15.97 -4.27
C THR A 171 13.29 -14.97 -3.19
N ILE A 172 11.98 -14.70 -3.06
CA ILE A 172 11.49 -13.76 -2.04
C ILE A 172 11.86 -14.24 -0.63
N SER A 173 11.78 -15.55 -0.39
CA SER A 173 12.26 -16.19 0.83
C SER A 173 13.75 -15.95 1.10
N GLN A 174 14.62 -16.03 0.09
CA GLN A 174 16.05 -15.73 0.25
C GLN A 174 16.28 -14.25 0.54
N PHE A 175 15.60 -13.36 -0.18
CA PHE A 175 15.67 -11.93 0.03
C PHE A 175 15.27 -11.54 1.46
N LEU A 176 14.13 -12.02 1.96
CA LEU A 176 13.67 -11.71 3.33
C LEU A 176 14.61 -12.27 4.40
N ARG A 177 15.26 -13.43 4.19
CA ARG A 177 16.32 -13.92 5.08
C ARG A 177 17.53 -12.98 5.13
N THR A 178 17.89 -12.37 4.01
CA THR A 178 18.93 -11.33 3.97
C THR A 178 18.49 -10.08 4.74
N CYS A 179 17.26 -9.62 4.53
CA CYS A 179 16.69 -8.47 5.25
C CYS A 179 16.68 -8.68 6.78
N ALA A 180 16.34 -9.88 7.26
CA ALA A 180 16.36 -10.24 8.68
C ALA A 180 17.74 -10.00 9.33
N ARG A 181 18.82 -10.13 8.57
CA ARG A 181 20.20 -9.92 9.05
C ARG A 181 20.61 -8.45 9.00
N LEU A 182 19.92 -7.55 8.32
CA LEU A 182 20.39 -6.16 8.18
C LEU A 182 19.93 -5.23 9.31
N GLY A 183 18.97 -5.67 10.12
CA GLY A 183 18.40 -4.88 11.23
C GLY A 183 17.50 -3.74 10.72
N GLY A 184 16.97 -2.94 11.64
CA GLY A 184 16.09 -1.82 11.30
C GLY A 184 14.81 -2.24 10.59
N GLU A 185 14.34 -1.40 9.66
CA GLU A 185 13.09 -1.67 8.92
C GLU A 185 13.20 -2.90 8.02
N ALA A 186 14.39 -3.25 7.53
CA ALA A 186 14.58 -4.49 6.77
C ALA A 186 14.28 -5.73 7.61
N ALA A 187 14.76 -5.76 8.86
CA ALA A 187 14.42 -6.83 9.79
C ALA A 187 12.93 -6.79 10.20
N ALA A 188 12.34 -5.60 10.32
CA ALA A 188 10.91 -5.45 10.58
C ALA A 188 10.05 -6.01 9.45
N VAL A 189 10.43 -5.80 8.18
CA VAL A 189 9.75 -6.39 7.01
C VAL A 189 9.83 -7.90 7.03
N ALA A 190 11.02 -8.47 7.25
CA ALA A 190 11.19 -9.92 7.35
C ALA A 190 10.37 -10.52 8.51
N HIS A 191 10.38 -9.87 9.67
CA HIS A 191 9.57 -10.30 10.81
C HIS A 191 8.07 -10.15 10.55
N GLY A 192 7.66 -9.09 9.86
CA GLY A 192 6.28 -8.86 9.42
C GLY A 192 5.80 -9.96 8.48
N ALA A 193 6.58 -10.30 7.46
CA ALA A 193 6.28 -11.41 6.54
C ALA A 193 6.09 -12.74 7.29
N CYS A 194 6.97 -13.05 8.25
CA CYS A 194 6.83 -14.25 9.08
C CYS A 194 5.61 -14.21 10.01
N THR A 195 5.24 -13.02 10.50
CA THR A 195 4.06 -12.83 11.35
C THR A 195 2.78 -12.95 10.55
N VAL A 196 2.70 -12.38 9.34
CA VAL A 196 1.56 -12.54 8.43
C VAL A 196 1.40 -13.99 8.04
N ARG A 197 2.48 -14.69 7.67
CA ARG A 197 2.42 -16.11 7.36
C ARG A 197 1.88 -16.94 8.53
N ALA A 198 2.45 -16.76 9.73
CA ALA A 198 1.99 -17.47 10.92
C ALA A 198 0.53 -17.18 11.30
N MET A 199 0.03 -15.98 10.97
CA MET A 199 -1.36 -15.59 11.17
C MET A 199 -2.30 -16.24 10.15
N VAL A 200 -1.88 -16.36 8.89
CA VAL A 200 -2.64 -16.98 7.80
C VAL A 200 -2.65 -18.51 7.91
N GLU A 201 -1.53 -19.14 8.27
CA GLU A 201 -1.40 -20.59 8.43
C GLU A 201 -2.15 -21.13 9.67
N ASP A 202 -2.52 -20.26 10.59
CA ASP A 202 -3.19 -20.66 11.81
C ASP A 202 -4.69 -20.90 11.58
N ALA A 203 -5.07 -22.17 11.40
CA ALA A 203 -6.44 -22.59 11.10
C ALA A 203 -7.53 -22.19 12.14
N GLN A 204 -7.14 -21.76 13.35
CA GLN A 204 -8.12 -21.22 14.33
C GLN A 204 -8.10 -19.69 14.43
N CYS A 205 -7.28 -19.03 13.61
CA CYS A 205 -7.20 -17.59 13.49
C CYS A 205 -8.15 -17.09 12.39
N THR A 206 -8.93 -16.06 12.70
CA THR A 206 -9.65 -15.28 11.70
C THR A 206 -8.87 -14.00 11.45
N VAL A 207 -8.51 -13.76 10.19
CA VAL A 207 -7.68 -12.61 9.80
C VAL A 207 -8.57 -11.46 9.35
N PHE A 208 -8.43 -10.32 10.04
CA PHE A 208 -9.04 -9.06 9.68
C PHE A 208 -8.02 -8.20 8.96
N SER A 209 -8.28 -7.81 7.71
CA SER A 209 -7.43 -6.89 6.97
C SER A 209 -8.01 -5.48 6.99
N THR A 210 -7.17 -4.49 7.25
CA THR A 210 -7.58 -3.08 7.25
C THR A 210 -6.77 -2.30 6.25
N PHE A 211 -7.42 -1.73 5.25
CA PHE A 211 -6.74 -0.99 4.19
C PHE A 211 -7.12 0.49 4.22
N ALA A 212 -6.14 1.33 4.52
CA ALA A 212 -6.18 2.77 4.36
C ALA A 212 -5.08 3.24 3.41
N GLY A 213 -5.13 4.52 3.02
CA GLY A 213 -4.26 5.08 1.99
C GLY A 213 -4.74 4.77 0.57
N ALA A 214 -4.05 5.30 -0.43
CA ALA A 214 -4.48 5.22 -1.82
C ALA A 214 -3.96 3.95 -2.54
N MET A 215 -4.16 2.76 -1.95
CA MET A 215 -3.59 1.51 -2.45
C MET A 215 -4.09 1.09 -3.84
N THR A 216 -5.35 1.38 -4.18
CA THR A 216 -5.93 1.11 -5.50
C THR A 216 -5.40 2.09 -6.56
N PRO A 217 -5.39 3.43 -6.34
CA PRO A 217 -4.63 4.35 -7.19
C PRO A 217 -3.13 3.99 -7.30
N ALA A 218 -2.55 3.42 -6.24
CA ALA A 218 -1.17 2.93 -6.22
C ALA A 218 -0.90 1.67 -7.05
N LYS A 219 -1.94 1.07 -7.63
CA LYS A 219 -1.88 -0.16 -8.42
C LYS A 219 -1.62 -1.44 -7.62
N MET A 220 -2.02 -1.43 -6.35
CA MET A 220 -1.97 -2.60 -5.46
C MET A 220 -3.29 -3.38 -5.39
N GLY A 221 -4.28 -3.05 -6.23
CA GLY A 221 -5.59 -3.70 -6.23
C GLY A 221 -5.53 -5.22 -6.44
N LEU A 222 -4.71 -5.69 -7.40
CA LEU A 222 -4.54 -7.13 -7.63
C LEU A 222 -3.80 -7.85 -6.50
N VAL A 223 -2.88 -7.15 -5.81
CA VAL A 223 -2.23 -7.67 -4.59
C VAL A 223 -3.27 -7.93 -3.49
N ILE A 224 -4.22 -7.01 -3.31
CA ILE A 224 -5.34 -7.20 -2.38
C ILE A 224 -6.27 -8.34 -2.86
N CYS A 225 -6.52 -8.44 -4.17
CA CYS A 225 -7.28 -9.56 -4.73
C CYS A 225 -6.60 -10.90 -4.43
N ASP A 226 -5.27 -11.01 -4.55
CA ASP A 226 -4.55 -12.24 -4.23
C ASP A 226 -4.69 -12.62 -2.74
N MET A 227 -4.69 -11.64 -1.83
CA MET A 227 -4.95 -11.90 -0.41
C MET A 227 -6.36 -12.47 -0.16
N ILE A 228 -7.36 -11.99 -0.90
CA ILE A 228 -8.74 -12.47 -0.80
C ILE A 228 -8.86 -13.86 -1.44
N ASP A 229 -8.43 -14.00 -2.69
CA ASP A 229 -8.55 -15.21 -3.51
C ASP A 229 -7.82 -16.41 -2.89
N LEU A 230 -6.76 -16.17 -2.13
CA LEU A 230 -5.96 -17.20 -1.45
C LEU A 230 -6.34 -17.39 0.03
N GLY A 231 -7.45 -16.80 0.49
CA GLY A 231 -7.94 -17.00 1.85
C GLY A 231 -7.05 -16.41 2.94
N MET A 232 -6.20 -15.43 2.62
CA MET A 232 -5.34 -14.75 3.60
C MET A 232 -6.13 -13.80 4.52
N THR A 233 -7.37 -13.47 4.15
CA THR A 233 -8.24 -12.56 4.90
C THR A 233 -9.68 -13.06 4.90
N GLN A 234 -10.39 -12.86 6.02
CA GLN A 234 -11.77 -13.28 6.21
C GLN A 234 -12.72 -12.11 6.47
N PHE A 235 -12.19 -10.91 6.70
CA PHE A 235 -12.97 -9.69 6.87
C PHE A 235 -12.11 -8.50 6.50
N ILE A 236 -12.66 -7.57 5.72
CA ILE A 236 -11.97 -6.35 5.33
C ILE A 236 -12.70 -5.13 5.90
N ALA A 237 -11.95 -4.23 6.51
CA ALA A 237 -12.38 -2.85 6.72
C ALA A 237 -11.53 -1.92 5.83
N SER A 238 -12.16 -0.95 5.16
CA SER A 238 -11.43 -0.01 4.31
C SER A 238 -12.04 1.40 4.34
N THR A 239 -11.38 2.35 3.67
CA THR A 239 -11.97 3.65 3.34
C THR A 239 -12.85 3.50 2.10
N GLY A 240 -13.89 4.31 1.98
CA GLY A 240 -14.77 4.23 0.81
C GLY A 240 -14.08 4.69 -0.46
N ALA A 241 -13.17 5.69 -0.37
CA ALA A 241 -12.32 6.09 -1.49
C ALA A 241 -11.52 4.92 -2.08
N LEU A 242 -10.90 4.06 -1.24
CA LEU A 242 -10.14 2.90 -1.75
C LEU A 242 -11.04 1.95 -2.54
N MET A 243 -12.26 1.70 -2.06
CA MET A 243 -13.24 0.86 -2.76
C MET A 243 -13.75 1.50 -4.05
N ALA A 244 -13.99 2.82 -4.07
CA ALA A 244 -14.40 3.54 -5.28
C ALA A 244 -13.34 3.46 -6.39
N HIS A 245 -12.08 3.78 -6.08
CA HIS A 245 -10.99 3.67 -7.04
C HIS A 245 -10.70 2.21 -7.43
N GLY A 246 -10.91 1.26 -6.52
CA GLY A 246 -10.81 -0.17 -6.81
C GLY A 246 -11.92 -0.66 -7.75
N LEU A 247 -13.12 -0.09 -7.64
CA LEU A 247 -14.23 -0.33 -8.55
C LEU A 247 -13.91 0.20 -9.95
N VAL A 248 -13.32 1.39 -10.07
CA VAL A 248 -12.80 1.92 -11.35
C VAL A 248 -11.90 0.90 -12.04
N GLU A 249 -10.95 0.30 -11.33
CA GLU A 249 -10.08 -0.76 -11.88
C GLU A 249 -10.86 -2.04 -12.23
N GLY A 250 -11.82 -2.43 -11.39
CA GLY A 250 -12.70 -3.57 -11.62
C GLY A 250 -13.59 -3.44 -12.86
N LEU A 251 -13.89 -2.22 -13.29
CA LEU A 251 -14.59 -1.89 -14.54
C LEU A 251 -13.65 -1.83 -15.75
N GLY A 252 -12.38 -2.19 -15.59
CA GLY A 252 -11.37 -2.14 -16.65
C GLY A 252 -10.94 -0.72 -17.03
N ARG A 253 -11.28 0.29 -16.21
CA ARG A 253 -10.82 1.67 -16.41
C ARG A 253 -9.42 1.83 -15.83
N THR A 254 -8.72 2.88 -16.29
CA THR A 254 -7.31 3.08 -15.94
C THR A 254 -7.07 4.42 -15.26
N HIS A 255 -5.94 4.46 -14.55
CA HIS A 255 -5.35 5.66 -13.98
C HIS A 255 -4.07 5.96 -14.75
N TYR A 256 -3.58 7.20 -14.68
CA TYR A 256 -2.43 7.63 -15.48
C TYR A 256 -1.32 8.21 -14.61
N LYS A 257 -0.08 8.17 -15.11
CA LYS A 257 1.05 8.85 -14.48
C LYS A 257 0.82 10.37 -14.54
N TYR A 258 1.05 11.04 -13.42
CA TYR A 258 1.08 12.50 -13.37
C TYR A 258 2.40 13.04 -13.92
N ASN A 259 2.32 14.03 -14.82
CA ASN A 259 3.46 14.84 -15.23
C ASN A 259 3.48 16.16 -14.41
N PRO A 260 4.50 16.39 -13.56
CA PRO A 260 4.63 17.61 -12.75
C PRO A 260 4.70 18.94 -13.53
N GLN A 261 4.84 18.90 -14.86
CA GLN A 261 4.75 20.09 -15.71
C GLN A 261 3.32 20.65 -15.83
N HIS A 262 2.30 19.89 -15.46
CA HIS A 262 0.91 20.33 -15.49
C HIS A 262 0.47 20.83 -14.12
N SER A 263 0.01 22.08 -14.02
CA SER A 263 -0.53 22.60 -12.76
C SER A 263 -1.87 21.99 -12.40
N ASP A 264 -2.17 21.91 -11.11
CA ASP A 264 -3.46 21.41 -10.61
C ASP A 264 -4.66 22.18 -11.18
N ALA A 265 -4.50 23.48 -11.48
CA ALA A 265 -5.53 24.28 -12.17
C ALA A 265 -5.81 23.80 -13.61
N ILE A 266 -4.79 23.37 -14.35
CA ILE A 266 -4.97 22.79 -15.69
C ILE A 266 -5.62 21.41 -15.56
N LEU A 267 -5.20 20.60 -14.59
CA LEU A 267 -5.78 19.28 -14.34
C LEU A 267 -7.28 19.38 -14.03
N ALA A 268 -7.66 20.28 -13.11
CA ALA A 268 -9.06 20.54 -12.76
C ALA A 268 -9.90 21.00 -13.95
N ARG A 269 -9.41 21.96 -14.76
CA ARG A 269 -10.09 22.39 -16.01
C ARG A 269 -10.27 21.25 -17.01
N ARG A 270 -9.39 20.24 -16.94
CA ARG A 270 -9.43 19.04 -17.78
C ARG A 270 -10.13 17.87 -17.11
N LYS A 271 -10.74 18.04 -15.93
CA LYS A 271 -11.44 16.97 -15.20
C LYS A 271 -10.54 15.77 -14.90
N LEU A 272 -9.29 16.05 -14.51
CA LEU A 272 -8.29 15.08 -14.08
C LEU A 272 -7.99 15.30 -12.61
N ASN A 273 -8.42 14.37 -11.75
CA ASN A 273 -8.18 14.42 -10.32
C ASN A 273 -6.79 13.86 -10.01
N ARG A 274 -5.98 14.58 -9.25
CA ARG A 274 -4.63 14.16 -8.87
C ARG A 274 -4.61 13.53 -7.50
N ILE A 275 -4.09 12.31 -7.42
CA ILE A 275 -3.78 11.58 -6.19
C ILE A 275 -2.27 11.46 -6.14
N THR A 276 -1.62 12.45 -5.53
CA THR A 276 -0.16 12.66 -5.53
C THR A 276 0.45 12.59 -6.94
N ASP A 277 0.87 11.42 -7.40
CA ASP A 277 1.52 11.19 -8.68
C ASP A 277 0.74 10.32 -9.68
N THR A 278 -0.55 10.15 -9.37
CA THR A 278 -1.55 9.44 -10.13
C THR A 278 -2.63 10.42 -10.59
N LEU A 279 -3.11 10.26 -11.81
CA LEU A 279 -4.23 11.00 -12.38
C LEU A 279 -5.41 10.07 -12.62
N GLU A 280 -6.59 10.52 -12.22
CA GLU A 280 -7.85 9.83 -12.45
C GLU A 280 -8.83 10.75 -13.18
N PRO A 281 -9.23 10.38 -14.41
CA PRO A 281 -10.27 11.12 -15.13
C PRO A 281 -11.62 11.03 -14.41
N GLU A 282 -12.36 12.14 -14.32
CA GLU A 282 -13.73 12.12 -13.76
C GLU A 282 -14.69 11.20 -14.53
N GLU A 283 -14.45 10.97 -15.82
CA GLU A 283 -15.22 10.00 -16.64
C GLU A 283 -15.19 8.57 -16.05
N ASN A 284 -14.17 8.24 -15.24
CA ASN A 284 -14.14 6.98 -14.52
C ASN A 284 -15.23 6.92 -13.44
N PHE A 285 -15.55 8.05 -12.78
CA PHE A 285 -16.60 8.13 -11.77
C PHE A 285 -17.99 8.12 -12.38
N ASP A 286 -18.17 8.65 -13.59
CA ASP A 286 -19.43 8.48 -14.34
C ASP A 286 -19.75 6.98 -14.52
N ALA A 287 -18.74 6.15 -14.82
CA ALA A 287 -18.91 4.71 -14.93
C ALA A 287 -19.16 4.01 -13.58
N VAL A 288 -18.66 4.57 -12.47
CA VAL A 288 -18.99 4.08 -11.12
C VAL A 288 -20.45 4.39 -10.81
N GLU A 289 -20.92 5.61 -11.06
CA GLU A 289 -22.30 6.05 -10.84
C GLU A 289 -23.30 5.14 -11.56
N GLU A 290 -23.01 4.78 -12.82
CA GLU A 290 -23.83 3.84 -13.61
C GLU A 290 -24.03 2.50 -12.89
N VAL A 291 -22.97 1.95 -12.31
CA VAL A 291 -23.01 0.68 -11.57
C VAL A 291 -23.78 0.82 -10.27
N ILE A 292 -23.53 1.89 -9.51
CA ILE A 292 -24.22 2.16 -8.24
C ILE A 292 -25.72 2.32 -8.49
N THR A 293 -26.10 3.08 -9.51
CA THR A 293 -27.50 3.26 -9.90
C THR A 293 -28.13 1.93 -10.28
N HIS A 294 -27.50 1.13 -11.15
CA HIS A 294 -28.02 -0.17 -11.54
C HIS A 294 -28.23 -1.12 -10.35
N VAL A 295 -27.25 -1.19 -9.45
CA VAL A 295 -27.31 -2.05 -8.25
C VAL A 295 -28.44 -1.61 -7.32
N LEU A 296 -28.67 -0.31 -7.15
CA LEU A 296 -29.74 0.22 -6.31
C LEU A 296 -31.12 0.15 -6.97
N GLU A 297 -31.19 0.09 -8.29
CA GLU A 297 -32.44 -0.07 -9.04
C GLU A 297 -32.90 -1.52 -9.15
N ALA A 298 -31.94 -2.48 -9.16
CA ALA A 298 -32.24 -3.92 -9.21
C ALA A 298 -33.09 -4.41 -8.03
N ASP A 299 -33.07 -3.69 -6.90
CA ASP A 299 -33.87 -3.96 -5.71
C ASP A 299 -34.37 -2.64 -5.10
N ASN A 300 -35.24 -1.97 -5.86
CA ASN A 300 -35.72 -0.63 -5.53
C ASN A 300 -36.71 -0.58 -4.35
N GLU A 301 -37.12 -1.74 -3.84
CA GLU A 301 -37.99 -1.92 -2.67
C GLU A 301 -37.19 -2.00 -1.37
N GLN A 302 -35.94 -2.47 -1.41
CA GLN A 302 -35.08 -2.46 -0.23
C GLN A 302 -34.58 -1.04 0.09
N LEU A 303 -35.28 -0.38 1.00
CA LEU A 303 -34.98 0.99 1.40
C LEU A 303 -33.93 1.09 2.51
N THR A 304 -33.49 -0.01 3.11
CA THR A 304 -32.42 -0.01 4.13
C THR A 304 -31.29 -0.93 3.68
N ILE A 305 -30.10 -0.39 3.56
CA ILE A 305 -28.92 -1.11 3.07
C ILE A 305 -27.69 -0.66 3.88
N SER A 306 -26.74 -1.55 4.06
CA SER A 306 -25.46 -1.25 4.71
C SER A 306 -24.33 -1.17 3.68
N PRO A 307 -23.18 -0.54 4.01
CA PRO A 307 -22.00 -0.56 3.16
C PRO A 307 -21.57 -1.99 2.78
N VAL A 308 -21.51 -2.92 3.74
CA VAL A 308 -21.17 -4.33 3.43
C VAL A 308 -22.12 -4.94 2.39
N GLU A 309 -23.42 -4.72 2.54
CA GLU A 309 -24.42 -5.28 1.63
C GLU A 309 -24.32 -4.65 0.24
N LEU A 310 -24.12 -3.33 0.15
CA LEU A 310 -23.90 -2.65 -1.14
C LEU A 310 -22.64 -3.18 -1.83
N HIS A 311 -21.52 -3.28 -1.12
CA HIS A 311 -20.27 -3.80 -1.69
C HIS A 311 -20.43 -5.24 -2.19
N ARG A 312 -21.20 -6.08 -1.48
CA ARG A 312 -21.53 -7.44 -1.91
C ARG A 312 -22.32 -7.44 -3.22
N ARG A 313 -23.34 -6.59 -3.34
CA ARG A 313 -24.16 -6.46 -4.57
C ARG A 313 -23.34 -5.94 -5.75
N ILE A 314 -22.47 -4.97 -5.53
CA ILE A 314 -21.53 -4.49 -6.56
C ILE A 314 -20.60 -5.63 -6.99
N GLY A 315 -20.05 -6.39 -6.04
CA GLY A 315 -19.21 -7.55 -6.33
C GLY A 315 -19.93 -8.62 -7.17
N GLN A 316 -21.20 -8.88 -6.87
CA GLN A 316 -22.06 -9.75 -7.67
C GLN A 316 -22.24 -9.21 -9.10
N TYR A 317 -22.62 -7.93 -9.22
CA TYR A 317 -22.79 -7.27 -10.51
C TYR A 317 -21.52 -7.37 -11.37
N LEU A 318 -20.35 -7.12 -10.78
CA LEU A 318 -19.06 -7.25 -11.47
C LEU A 318 -18.75 -8.69 -11.89
N ALA A 319 -19.14 -9.69 -11.09
CA ALA A 319 -18.95 -11.09 -11.45
C ALA A 319 -19.78 -11.48 -12.71
N GLU A 320 -20.98 -10.92 -12.83
CA GLU A 320 -21.91 -11.18 -13.93
C GLU A 320 -21.57 -10.38 -15.20
N HIS A 321 -21.21 -9.10 -15.07
CA HIS A 321 -21.09 -8.16 -16.19
C HIS A 321 -19.64 -7.89 -16.64
N TYR A 322 -18.65 -8.15 -15.77
CA TYR A 322 -17.23 -7.92 -16.03
C TYR A 322 -16.40 -9.19 -15.73
N PRO A 323 -16.72 -10.35 -16.34
CA PRO A 323 -16.10 -11.63 -16.02
C PRO A 323 -14.58 -11.67 -16.25
N GLN A 324 -14.09 -10.93 -17.24
CA GLN A 324 -12.67 -10.84 -17.61
C GLN A 324 -11.82 -9.94 -16.69
N HIS A 325 -12.45 -9.05 -15.91
CA HIS A 325 -11.72 -8.15 -15.02
C HIS A 325 -11.67 -8.72 -13.60
N ARG A 326 -10.51 -8.64 -12.96
CA ARG A 326 -10.34 -8.91 -11.52
C ARG A 326 -10.42 -7.58 -10.76
N GLY A 327 -11.06 -7.59 -9.61
CA GLY A 327 -11.24 -6.41 -8.77
C GLY A 327 -11.66 -6.79 -7.36
N ILE A 328 -11.35 -5.94 -6.39
CA ILE A 328 -11.46 -6.24 -4.95
C ILE A 328 -12.89 -6.67 -4.59
N LEU A 329 -13.91 -5.90 -5.00
CA LEU A 329 -15.31 -6.19 -4.69
C LEU A 329 -15.78 -7.52 -5.30
N LYS A 330 -15.34 -7.83 -6.53
CA LYS A 330 -15.65 -9.09 -7.20
C LYS A 330 -14.99 -10.29 -6.50
N SER A 331 -13.70 -10.20 -6.20
CA SER A 331 -12.98 -11.25 -5.45
C SER A 331 -13.62 -11.48 -4.08
N ALA A 332 -13.97 -10.40 -3.37
CA ALA A 332 -14.63 -10.47 -2.08
C ALA A 332 -16.00 -11.15 -2.14
N TYR A 333 -16.82 -10.82 -3.14
CA TYR A 333 -18.09 -11.52 -3.38
C TYR A 333 -17.88 -13.01 -3.65
N GLN A 334 -16.95 -13.37 -4.55
CA GLN A 334 -16.70 -14.76 -4.93
C GLN A 334 -16.14 -15.61 -3.77
N GLN A 335 -15.39 -15.00 -2.85
CA GLN A 335 -14.82 -15.66 -1.69
C GLN A 335 -15.64 -15.47 -0.40
N ALA A 336 -16.82 -14.85 -0.49
CA ALA A 336 -17.67 -14.52 0.65
C ALA A 336 -16.94 -13.74 1.77
N VAL A 337 -16.02 -12.85 1.40
CA VAL A 337 -15.31 -11.95 2.33
C VAL A 337 -16.07 -10.63 2.43
N PRO A 338 -16.61 -10.26 3.60
CA PRO A 338 -17.28 -8.98 3.77
C PRO A 338 -16.30 -7.80 3.74
N ILE A 339 -16.74 -6.70 3.13
CA ILE A 339 -16.01 -5.42 3.06
C ILE A 339 -16.84 -4.35 3.75
N ALA A 340 -16.43 -3.98 4.97
CA ALA A 340 -17.00 -2.89 5.73
C ALA A 340 -16.31 -1.56 5.43
N VAL A 341 -17.08 -0.48 5.42
CA VAL A 341 -16.57 0.88 5.25
C VAL A 341 -17.22 1.77 6.31
N PRO A 342 -16.61 1.89 7.50
CA PRO A 342 -17.24 2.56 8.64
C PRO A 342 -17.49 4.06 8.41
N ALA A 343 -16.70 4.69 7.54
CA ALA A 343 -16.86 6.08 7.11
C ALA A 343 -17.32 6.14 5.64
N PHE A 344 -18.44 5.48 5.33
CA PHE A 344 -18.90 5.27 3.95
C PHE A 344 -19.19 6.57 3.17
N VAL A 345 -19.79 7.55 3.83
CA VAL A 345 -20.16 8.84 3.22
C VAL A 345 -18.95 9.64 2.70
N ASP A 346 -17.75 9.32 3.17
CA ASP A 346 -16.48 9.89 2.69
C ASP A 346 -15.95 9.08 1.48
N SER A 347 -16.74 9.04 0.41
CA SER A 347 -16.38 8.34 -0.83
C SER A 347 -17.21 8.75 -2.04
N GLU A 348 -16.70 8.48 -3.25
CA GLU A 348 -17.45 8.67 -4.50
C GLU A 348 -18.69 7.79 -4.56
N ILE A 349 -18.62 6.55 -4.07
CA ILE A 349 -19.80 5.69 -3.95
C ILE A 349 -20.85 6.35 -3.02
N GLY A 350 -20.41 6.97 -1.93
CA GLY A 350 -21.26 7.75 -1.03
C GLY A 350 -21.91 8.97 -1.71
N ASN A 351 -21.15 9.68 -2.56
CA ASN A 351 -21.65 10.78 -3.39
C ASN A 351 -22.74 10.30 -4.35
N ASP A 352 -22.53 9.19 -5.04
CA ASP A 352 -23.48 8.61 -5.99
C ASP A 352 -24.81 8.26 -5.32
N VAL A 353 -24.77 7.71 -4.11
CA VAL A 353 -26.02 7.42 -3.40
C VAL A 353 -26.71 8.69 -2.89
N PHE A 354 -25.96 9.74 -2.53
CA PHE A 354 -26.59 11.02 -2.24
C PHE A 354 -27.35 11.56 -3.45
N VAL A 355 -26.76 11.47 -4.65
CA VAL A 355 -27.38 11.86 -5.92
C VAL A 355 -28.59 10.98 -6.22
N TYR A 356 -28.47 9.66 -6.08
CA TYR A 356 -29.58 8.71 -6.26
C TYR A 356 -30.77 9.05 -5.35
N ASN A 357 -30.50 9.31 -4.07
CA ASN A 357 -31.53 9.74 -3.12
C ASN A 357 -32.14 11.11 -3.48
N ALA A 358 -31.38 12.04 -4.05
CA ALA A 358 -31.90 13.30 -4.54
C ALA A 358 -32.85 13.09 -5.73
N ARG A 359 -32.50 12.21 -6.67
CA ARG A 359 -33.36 11.82 -7.80
C ARG A 359 -34.67 11.19 -7.32
N ARG A 360 -34.60 10.27 -6.35
CA ARG A 360 -35.79 9.65 -5.75
C ARG A 360 -36.71 10.67 -5.08
N ARG A 361 -36.15 11.59 -4.29
CA ARG A 361 -36.93 12.69 -3.67
C ARG A 361 -37.61 13.59 -4.71
N ALA A 362 -36.91 13.93 -5.80
CA ALA A 362 -37.51 14.70 -6.90
C ALA A 362 -38.67 13.95 -7.59
N ALA A 363 -38.58 12.61 -7.64
CA ALA A 363 -39.65 11.73 -8.11
C ALA A 363 -40.71 11.38 -7.05
N SER A 364 -40.69 12.02 -5.87
CA SER A 364 -41.57 11.69 -4.73
C SER A 364 -41.50 10.23 -4.24
N LEU A 365 -40.35 9.58 -4.45
CA LEU A 365 -40.05 8.24 -3.95
C LEU A 365 -39.27 8.31 -2.63
N PRO A 366 -39.46 7.35 -1.70
CA PRO A 366 -38.67 7.28 -0.48
C PRO A 366 -37.20 7.00 -0.82
N GLY A 367 -36.27 7.71 -0.17
CA GLY A 367 -34.85 7.48 -0.33
C GLY A 367 -34.35 6.22 0.39
N ILE A 368 -33.17 5.78 0.00
CA ILE A 368 -32.41 4.74 0.69
C ILE A 368 -31.89 5.28 2.04
N CYS A 369 -32.13 4.51 3.09
CA CYS A 369 -31.61 4.66 4.44
C CYS A 369 -30.35 3.81 4.62
N TRP A 370 -29.31 4.41 5.19
CA TRP A 370 -28.04 3.74 5.44
C TRP A 370 -27.99 3.14 6.84
N ASP A 371 -27.85 1.82 6.90
CA ASP A 371 -27.60 1.09 8.14
C ASP A 371 -26.11 0.86 8.33
N LEU A 372 -25.48 1.68 9.16
CA LEU A 372 -24.07 1.52 9.54
C LEU A 372 -23.88 0.52 10.69
N GLU A 373 -24.94 0.14 11.40
CA GLU A 373 -24.86 -0.78 12.53
C GLU A 373 -24.62 -2.21 12.04
N ASN A 374 -25.18 -2.60 10.90
CA ASN A 374 -24.95 -3.93 10.31
C ASN A 374 -23.46 -4.24 10.06
N ASP A 375 -22.64 -3.24 9.69
CA ASP A 375 -21.18 -3.41 9.58
C ASP A 375 -20.56 -3.77 10.94
N THR A 376 -21.05 -3.17 12.04
CA THR A 376 -20.62 -3.46 13.41
C THR A 376 -21.11 -4.83 13.88
N GLU A 377 -22.36 -5.19 13.60
CA GLU A 377 -22.92 -6.50 13.94
C GLU A 377 -22.11 -7.62 13.29
N LEU A 378 -21.81 -7.50 11.99
CA LEU A 378 -21.03 -8.49 11.27
C LEU A 378 -19.58 -8.58 11.77
N LEU A 379 -18.95 -7.45 12.12
CA LEU A 379 -17.63 -7.42 12.74
C LEU A 379 -17.63 -8.17 14.09
N VAL A 380 -18.60 -7.90 14.95
CA VAL A 380 -18.74 -8.56 16.27
C VAL A 380 -19.03 -10.04 16.11
N GLU A 381 -19.91 -10.42 15.20
CA GLU A 381 -20.23 -11.82 14.90
C GLU A 381 -18.99 -12.58 14.42
N THR A 382 -18.27 -12.02 13.45
CA THR A 382 -17.05 -12.61 12.89
C THR A 382 -15.99 -12.79 13.98
N ALA A 383 -15.75 -11.76 14.80
CA ALA A 383 -14.77 -11.82 15.88
C ALA A 383 -15.14 -12.82 16.98
N THR A 384 -16.41 -12.89 17.38
CA THR A 384 -16.84 -13.76 18.49
C THR A 384 -16.88 -15.24 18.10
N ARG A 385 -17.13 -15.56 16.82
CA ARG A 385 -17.02 -16.92 16.27
C ARG A 385 -15.59 -17.43 16.20
N ALA A 386 -14.63 -16.56 15.92
CA ALA A 386 -13.21 -16.90 15.84
C ALA A 386 -12.65 -17.42 17.17
N LYS A 387 -11.66 -18.32 17.12
CA LYS A 387 -10.91 -18.75 18.32
C LYS A 387 -9.76 -17.81 18.64
N ARG A 388 -9.07 -17.31 17.61
CA ARG A 388 -8.03 -16.29 17.70
C ARG A 388 -8.28 -15.21 16.65
N LEU A 389 -7.95 -13.97 16.99
CA LEU A 389 -8.03 -12.85 16.04
C LEU A 389 -6.63 -12.48 15.56
N GLY A 390 -6.50 -12.26 14.27
CA GLY A 390 -5.32 -11.66 13.64
C GLY A 390 -5.70 -10.37 12.92
N ILE A 391 -4.80 -9.38 12.92
CA ILE A 391 -5.00 -8.14 12.16
C ILE A 391 -3.83 -7.84 11.23
N PHE A 392 -4.12 -7.63 9.95
CA PHE A 392 -3.14 -7.12 8.98
C PHE A 392 -3.54 -5.73 8.52
N SER A 393 -2.76 -4.71 8.87
CA SER A 393 -3.11 -3.31 8.63
C SER A 393 -2.17 -2.63 7.66
N ILE A 394 -2.74 -2.01 6.63
CA ILE A 394 -2.08 -1.04 5.76
C ILE A 394 -2.61 0.34 6.12
N GLY A 395 -1.73 1.22 6.59
CA GLY A 395 -2.11 2.49 7.16
C GLY A 395 -2.86 2.37 8.50
N GLY A 396 -3.35 3.51 8.99
CA GLY A 396 -4.16 3.62 10.20
C GLY A 396 -5.59 4.11 9.94
N GLY A 397 -5.99 5.10 10.74
CA GLY A 397 -7.29 5.77 10.60
C GLY A 397 -8.49 4.89 10.97
N VAL A 398 -9.64 5.23 10.37
CA VAL A 398 -10.93 4.60 10.65
C VAL A 398 -10.90 3.08 10.46
N PRO A 399 -10.36 2.51 9.36
CA PRO A 399 -10.41 1.06 9.14
C PRO A 399 -9.72 0.27 10.25
N ARG A 400 -8.50 0.69 10.63
CA ARG A 400 -7.71 0.05 11.69
C ARG A 400 -8.40 0.15 13.04
N ASN A 401 -8.84 1.36 13.42
CA ASN A 401 -9.44 1.57 14.73
C ASN A 401 -10.79 0.86 14.85
N ASN A 402 -11.62 0.87 13.80
CA ASN A 402 -12.92 0.20 13.78
C ASN A 402 -12.78 -1.30 14.09
N VAL A 403 -11.92 -2.01 13.35
CA VAL A 403 -11.68 -3.45 13.60
C VAL A 403 -11.11 -3.69 14.99
N GLN A 404 -10.14 -2.90 15.43
CA GLN A 404 -9.55 -3.08 16.76
C GLN A 404 -10.53 -2.78 17.90
N ASN A 405 -11.52 -1.92 17.68
CA ASN A 405 -12.52 -1.57 18.68
C ASN A 405 -13.49 -2.72 18.97
N VAL A 406 -13.51 -3.80 18.19
CA VAL A 406 -14.36 -4.97 18.46
C VAL A 406 -14.11 -5.56 19.86
N ALA A 407 -12.84 -5.58 20.31
CA ALA A 407 -12.45 -6.10 21.61
C ALA A 407 -13.05 -5.29 22.79
N PRO A 408 -12.80 -3.96 22.90
CA PRO A 408 -13.43 -3.16 23.94
C PRO A 408 -14.96 -3.04 23.76
N LEU A 409 -15.48 -3.10 22.53
CA LEU A 409 -16.93 -3.13 22.29
C LEU A 409 -17.58 -4.36 22.94
N ILE A 410 -16.98 -5.55 22.80
CA ILE A 410 -17.46 -6.77 23.46
C ILE A 410 -17.49 -6.61 24.98
N GLU A 411 -16.48 -5.95 25.59
CA GLU A 411 -16.47 -5.64 27.02
C GLU A 411 -17.63 -4.71 27.40
N ILE A 412 -17.80 -3.61 26.67
CA ILE A 412 -18.87 -2.62 26.89
C ILE A 412 -20.24 -3.28 26.77
N TYR A 413 -20.45 -4.05 25.70
CA TYR A 413 -21.67 -4.80 25.46
C TYR A 413 -21.99 -5.74 26.63
N ASN A 414 -20.99 -6.48 27.12
CA ASN A 414 -21.17 -7.40 28.24
C ASN A 414 -21.44 -6.68 29.57
N ALA A 415 -20.81 -5.53 29.79
CA ALA A 415 -20.99 -4.72 31.01
C ALA A 415 -22.35 -4.00 31.05
N ARG A 416 -22.87 -3.58 29.89
CA ARG A 416 -24.14 -2.86 29.75
C ARG A 416 -25.33 -3.75 29.38
N ARG A 417 -25.13 -5.07 29.47
CA ARG A 417 -26.07 -6.09 29.03
C ARG A 417 -27.35 -6.07 29.88
N THR A 418 -28.51 -6.08 29.26
CA THR A 418 -29.82 -6.18 29.92
C THR A 418 -30.39 -7.60 29.85
N ARG A 419 -31.53 -7.85 30.53
CA ARG A 419 -32.20 -9.16 30.52
C ARG A 419 -32.61 -9.52 29.09
N GLY A 420 -32.15 -10.67 28.60
CA GLY A 420 -32.45 -11.18 27.25
C GLY A 420 -31.27 -11.12 26.27
N MET A 421 -30.29 -10.24 26.49
CA MET A 421 -29.08 -10.17 25.67
C MET A 421 -28.13 -11.33 26.01
N LYS A 422 -27.55 -12.02 25.03
CA LYS A 422 -26.56 -13.10 25.26
C LYS A 422 -25.21 -12.52 25.61
N ARG A 423 -24.42 -13.18 26.48
CA ARG A 423 -23.04 -12.78 26.77
C ARG A 423 -22.15 -13.12 25.58
N LEU A 424 -21.33 -12.17 25.14
CA LEU A 424 -20.35 -12.38 24.07
C LEU A 424 -19.02 -12.86 24.67
N PRO A 425 -18.32 -13.81 24.03
CA PRO A 425 -17.02 -14.26 24.50
C PRO A 425 -15.96 -13.15 24.29
N PRO A 426 -15.10 -12.86 25.28
CA PRO A 426 -14.04 -11.86 25.11
C PRO A 426 -13.06 -12.31 24.02
N ARG A 427 -12.53 -11.33 23.29
CA ARG A 427 -11.60 -11.55 22.18
C ARG A 427 -10.53 -10.47 22.18
N LEU A 428 -9.29 -10.90 22.01
CA LEU A 428 -8.12 -10.04 21.84
C LEU A 428 -7.40 -10.47 20.56
N PHE A 429 -6.75 -9.52 19.90
CA PHE A 429 -5.86 -9.85 18.78
C PHE A 429 -4.59 -10.52 19.31
N ARG A 430 -4.31 -11.72 18.79
CA ARG A 430 -3.11 -12.51 19.13
C ARG A 430 -2.04 -12.42 18.05
N TYR A 431 -2.42 -12.05 16.83
CA TYR A 431 -1.49 -11.74 15.75
C TYR A 431 -1.72 -10.31 15.26
N GLY A 432 -0.64 -9.62 14.88
CA GLY A 432 -0.76 -8.33 14.21
C GLY A 432 0.45 -7.98 13.36
N CYS A 433 0.21 -7.49 12.14
CA CYS A 433 1.24 -6.83 11.36
C CYS A 433 0.70 -5.51 10.83
N ARG A 434 1.43 -4.41 11.03
CA ARG A 434 1.07 -3.11 10.43
C ARG A 434 2.17 -2.60 9.51
N ILE A 435 1.76 -1.95 8.43
CA ILE A 435 2.61 -1.23 7.51
C ILE A 435 2.13 0.22 7.42
N ASP A 436 2.84 1.14 8.07
CA ASP A 436 2.51 2.56 8.09
C ASP A 436 3.76 3.41 8.42
N PRO A 437 4.16 4.37 7.56
CA PRO A 437 5.31 5.23 7.83
C PRO A 437 5.06 6.29 8.91
N ALA A 438 3.82 6.47 9.39
CA ALA A 438 3.47 7.54 10.33
C ALA A 438 4.26 7.44 11.65
N PRO A 439 4.87 8.56 12.10
CA PRO A 439 5.63 8.57 13.34
C PRO A 439 4.71 8.55 14.56
N LEU A 440 5.16 7.88 15.62
CA LEU A 440 4.39 7.71 16.85
C LEU A 440 4.05 9.06 17.53
N HIS A 441 4.97 10.03 17.51
CA HIS A 441 4.82 11.29 18.25
C HIS A 441 3.74 12.24 17.70
N PHE A 442 3.14 11.92 16.54
CA PHE A 442 1.96 12.66 16.05
C PHE A 442 0.67 12.26 16.77
N GLY A 443 0.66 11.17 17.56
CA GLY A 443 -0.53 10.71 18.29
C GLY A 443 -1.68 10.26 17.38
N ASN A 444 -1.40 9.95 16.11
CA ASN A 444 -2.41 9.51 15.15
C ASN A 444 -2.59 7.98 15.17
N LEU A 445 -3.72 7.52 14.64
CA LEU A 445 -4.07 6.09 14.58
C LEU A 445 -3.15 5.26 13.67
N GLY A 446 -2.40 5.89 12.76
CA GLY A 446 -1.38 5.24 11.93
C GLY A 446 -0.14 4.86 12.73
N GLY A 447 0.35 5.79 13.56
CA GLY A 447 1.54 5.64 14.39
C GLY A 447 1.34 4.79 15.65
N ALA A 448 0.10 4.70 16.16
CA ALA A 448 -0.24 4.00 17.40
C ALA A 448 0.26 2.55 17.43
N SER A 449 0.98 2.18 18.49
CA SER A 449 1.64 0.87 18.56
C SER A 449 0.69 -0.25 19.01
N TYR A 450 1.03 -1.51 18.72
CA TYR A 450 0.31 -2.65 19.30
C TYR A 450 0.43 -2.71 20.84
N SER A 451 1.55 -2.24 21.39
CA SER A 451 1.71 -2.09 22.85
C SER A 451 0.70 -1.11 23.44
N GLU A 452 0.49 0.03 22.77
CA GLU A 452 -0.57 0.99 23.15
C GLU A 452 -1.95 0.33 23.07
N GLY A 453 -2.22 -0.47 22.03
CA GLY A 453 -3.44 -1.27 21.93
C GLY A 453 -3.68 -2.21 23.12
N GLY A 454 -2.63 -2.65 23.81
CA GLY A 454 -2.73 -3.43 25.04
C GLY A 454 -3.38 -2.66 26.20
N SER A 455 -3.14 -1.35 26.34
CA SER A 455 -3.76 -0.54 27.40
C SER A 455 -5.28 -0.43 27.22
N TRP A 456 -5.73 -0.49 25.97
CA TRP A 456 -7.14 -0.51 25.56
C TRP A 456 -7.76 -1.91 25.57
N ARG A 457 -7.01 -2.94 25.98
CA ARG A 457 -7.42 -4.35 25.93
C ARG A 457 -7.88 -4.75 24.53
N LYS A 458 -7.17 -4.25 23.50
CA LYS A 458 -7.35 -4.66 22.10
C LYS A 458 -6.44 -5.85 21.77
N MET A 459 -5.25 -5.86 22.35
CA MET A 459 -4.18 -6.80 22.01
C MET A 459 -3.88 -7.74 23.18
N ASP A 460 -3.69 -9.03 22.89
CA ASP A 460 -3.05 -9.96 23.82
C ASP A 460 -1.54 -9.75 23.73
N LEU A 461 -0.94 -9.13 24.74
CA LEU A 461 0.48 -8.78 24.73
C LEU A 461 1.43 -9.99 24.70
N ALA A 462 0.94 -11.20 24.96
CA ALA A 462 1.71 -12.44 24.74
C ALA A 462 1.60 -12.97 23.30
N GLY A 463 0.93 -12.23 22.41
CA GLY A 463 0.78 -12.52 20.99
C GLY A 463 2.00 -12.13 20.15
N ARG A 464 1.88 -12.32 18.84
CA ARG A 464 2.94 -12.05 17.86
C ARG A 464 2.60 -10.80 17.06
N PHE A 465 3.37 -9.73 17.25
CA PHE A 465 3.16 -8.45 16.58
C PHE A 465 4.40 -7.97 15.83
N SER A 466 4.19 -7.31 14.69
CA SER A 466 5.23 -6.64 13.91
C SER A 466 4.75 -5.29 13.39
N GLU A 467 5.65 -4.30 13.39
CA GLU A 467 5.36 -2.94 12.93
C GLU A 467 6.41 -2.52 11.91
N ILE A 468 5.98 -2.20 10.69
CA ILE A 468 6.83 -1.80 9.58
C ILE A 468 6.57 -0.33 9.28
N ARG A 469 7.60 0.51 9.37
CA ARG A 469 7.52 1.96 9.17
C ARG A 469 8.05 2.36 7.79
N LEU A 470 7.47 1.76 6.76
CA LEU A 470 7.79 1.99 5.36
C LEU A 470 6.50 2.20 4.55
N ASP A 471 6.64 2.76 3.35
CA ASP A 471 5.56 2.86 2.38
C ASP A 471 5.08 1.44 1.99
N ALA A 472 3.79 1.19 2.18
CA ALA A 472 3.18 -0.10 1.87
C ALA A 472 3.31 -0.50 0.40
N THR A 473 3.33 0.47 -0.52
CA THR A 473 3.51 0.19 -1.95
C THR A 473 4.86 -0.45 -2.26
N ILE A 474 5.88 -0.18 -1.43
CA ILE A 474 7.23 -0.76 -1.56
C ILE A 474 7.30 -2.16 -0.95
N VAL A 475 6.68 -2.38 0.22
CA VAL A 475 6.93 -3.61 1.01
C VAL A 475 5.83 -4.66 0.91
N LEU A 476 4.57 -4.26 0.67
CA LEU A 476 3.42 -5.17 0.64
C LEU A 476 3.58 -6.28 -0.40
N PRO A 477 4.04 -5.99 -1.64
CA PRO A 477 4.21 -7.03 -2.66
C PRO A 477 5.12 -8.18 -2.22
N PHE A 478 6.23 -7.88 -1.54
CA PHE A 478 7.16 -8.89 -1.05
C PHE A 478 6.60 -9.72 0.11
N ILE A 479 5.81 -9.09 0.99
CA ILE A 479 5.15 -9.79 2.10
C ILE A 479 4.08 -10.74 1.58
N VAL A 480 3.21 -10.27 0.69
CA VAL A 480 2.13 -11.10 0.11
C VAL A 480 2.75 -12.22 -0.71
N LYS A 481 3.73 -11.93 -1.57
CA LYS A 481 4.41 -12.96 -2.37
C LYS A 481 5.08 -14.03 -1.50
N TYR A 482 5.70 -13.65 -0.39
CA TYR A 482 6.27 -14.61 0.56
C TYR A 482 5.24 -15.58 1.14
N VAL A 483 4.01 -15.12 1.39
CA VAL A 483 2.91 -15.97 1.87
C VAL A 483 2.33 -16.81 0.73
N MET A 484 2.36 -16.33 -0.52
CA MET A 484 1.92 -17.10 -1.69
C MET A 484 2.87 -18.25 -2.06
N GLU A 485 4.16 -18.13 -1.74
CA GLU A 485 5.21 -19.11 -2.08
C GLU A 485 5.33 -20.27 -1.07
N THR A 486 4.57 -20.21 0.01
CA THR A 486 4.58 -21.19 1.12
C THR A 486 3.30 -21.97 1.12
#